data_AF-A0A074VE01-F1
#
_entry.id   AF-A0A074VE01-F1
#
_cell.length_a   1.000
_cell.length_b   1.000
_cell.length_c   1.000
_cell.angle_alpha   90.00
_cell.angle_beta   90.00
_cell.angle_gamma   90.00
#
_symmetry.space_group_name_H-M   'P 1'
#
loop_
_entity.id
_entity.type
_entity.pdbx_description
1 polymer ?
#
loop_
_entity_poly.entity_id
_entity_poly.type
_entity_poly.pdbx_seq_one_letter_code
_entity_poly.pdbx_strand_id
1 'polypeptide(L)'
;MFGGFGAASNYASYIDPFKERPQPDPPTHVGLPNYARQENLRIRDWHDESDRPNLRRDFVESRKVSDITAKFYADLNIRFAIPCPVDQLVPTDHESRPYMPSNDEEWNMTMAENTNNNQGNFVTRLVELKTENDIAYRTVTRTNLPEGLTKIRLSDFRTFFTALHSMSEHWETDLDDYFVLDDDGKSVREEDHPEYADPDMTIDVRNLEEPIDLGPATPLTYSELIARDQGSPPLSKVISHGSDASSDDFLRELYRGRRTSTGSKMPWVYRMDVIKGFMEAAAFPFRCKLGPPRVHPTLLLSGVRLPVNYQSFMVHRVPKEKEKRHMVQGPLMAAYVRKELEDFDSGSDDEKRDKLRLDQLKEVGSLLHLAQERRRQGREEKIWAKPIPKSGKYWFSEMASDAAEPETPDMDDANDLIAAALGKEAAAQFANGKKKKRSQYEIWKSMEPMRSFWDPNSEYQAIGKEEGSEWDTVYVLSSMYYHVSILKLRVHGAYLDFVATGNFPEKIPEDKDWCHPVLQRSKWFDLFNVKDRIEAFRCLWGIMCYLTR
;
A
#
# COMPACT_ATOMS: atom_id res chain seq x y z
N MET A 1 -29.74 3.08 4.22
CA MET A 1 -29.25 4.43 4.57
C MET A 1 -27.79 4.50 4.18
N PHE A 2 -27.46 5.36 3.21
CA PHE A 2 -26.12 5.52 2.68
C PHE A 2 -25.29 6.35 3.67
N GLY A 3 -24.45 5.68 4.47
CA GLY A 3 -23.37 6.33 5.22
C GLY A 3 -22.19 6.58 4.28
N GLY A 4 -22.31 7.61 3.44
CA GLY A 4 -21.19 8.09 2.64
C GLY A 4 -20.16 8.71 3.57
N PHE A 5 -18.97 8.13 3.64
CA PHE A 5 -17.77 8.89 4.02
C PHE A 5 -17.55 9.94 2.93
N GLY A 6 -18.16 11.11 3.11
CA GLY A 6 -17.81 12.31 2.39
C GLY A 6 -16.43 12.77 2.85
N ALA A 7 -15.38 12.17 2.31
CA ALA A 7 -14.14 12.91 2.15
C ALA A 7 -14.45 13.96 1.07
N ALA A 8 -14.78 15.18 1.49
CA ALA A 8 -14.54 16.34 0.65
C ALA A 8 -13.02 16.47 0.52
N SER A 9 -12.41 15.63 -0.32
CA SER A 9 -11.06 15.88 -0.80
C SER A 9 -11.16 17.19 -1.57
N ASN A 10 -10.56 18.25 -1.05
CA ASN A 10 -10.27 19.45 -1.83
C ASN A 10 -9.30 19.02 -2.93
N TYR A 11 -9.84 18.47 -4.01
CA TYR A 11 -9.05 18.14 -5.18
C TYR A 11 -8.50 19.45 -5.73
N ALA A 12 -7.22 19.43 -6.01
CA ALA A 12 -6.54 20.63 -6.45
C ALA A 12 -7.10 21.14 -7.78
N SER A 13 -7.21 22.46 -7.87
CA SER A 13 -7.51 23.14 -9.13
C SER A 13 -6.43 22.81 -10.15
N TYR A 14 -6.79 22.71 -11.43
CA TYR A 14 -5.80 22.47 -12.49
C TYR A 14 -4.64 23.46 -12.41
N ILE A 15 -3.43 22.93 -12.33
CA ILE A 15 -2.19 23.73 -12.35
C ILE A 15 -1.62 23.69 -13.75
N ASP A 16 -1.46 24.88 -14.31
CA ASP A 16 -0.83 25.05 -15.60
C ASP A 16 0.69 24.88 -15.46
N PRO A 17 1.29 23.83 -16.06
CA PRO A 17 2.71 23.57 -15.90
C PRO A 17 3.59 24.65 -16.53
N PHE A 18 3.08 25.43 -17.48
CA PHE A 18 3.87 26.46 -18.16
C PHE A 18 3.80 27.83 -17.47
N LYS A 19 2.97 27.95 -16.43
CA LYS A 19 2.82 29.19 -15.67
C LYS A 19 3.97 29.36 -14.68
N GLU A 20 4.67 30.48 -14.80
CA GLU A 20 5.77 30.89 -13.91
C GLU A 20 5.28 31.11 -12.48
N ARG A 21 5.98 30.51 -11.52
CA ARG A 21 5.68 30.54 -10.08
C ARG A 21 6.98 30.55 -9.27
N PRO A 22 6.94 30.93 -7.97
CA PRO A 22 8.08 30.73 -7.08
C PRO A 22 8.49 29.25 -7.03
N GLN A 23 9.78 29.01 -6.90
CA GLN A 23 10.34 27.66 -6.79
C GLN A 23 9.73 26.88 -5.61
N PRO A 24 9.22 25.65 -5.85
CA PRO A 24 8.80 24.76 -4.76
C PRO A 24 10.03 24.14 -4.08
N ASP A 25 9.82 23.55 -2.91
CA ASP A 25 10.86 22.75 -2.23
C ASP A 25 11.48 21.70 -3.18
N PRO A 26 12.76 21.33 -2.99
CA PRO A 26 13.43 20.33 -3.81
C PRO A 26 12.66 19.01 -3.94
N PRO A 27 12.76 18.30 -5.09
CA PRO A 27 12.14 17.00 -5.27
C PRO A 27 12.55 16.03 -4.17
N THR A 28 11.58 15.24 -3.69
CA THR A 28 11.88 14.17 -2.74
C THR A 28 12.53 13.01 -3.51
N HIS A 29 13.70 12.56 -3.05
CA HIS A 29 14.38 11.39 -3.60
C HIS A 29 13.52 10.12 -3.47
N VAL A 30 13.54 9.28 -4.51
CA VAL A 30 12.75 8.04 -4.60
C VAL A 30 13.70 6.85 -4.61
N GLY A 31 13.96 6.27 -3.42
CA GLY A 31 14.72 5.03 -3.28
C GLY A 31 13.77 3.84 -3.06
N LEU A 32 13.60 3.00 -4.08
CA LEU A 32 12.74 1.82 -4.00
C LEU A 32 13.49 0.60 -3.42
N PRO A 33 12.81 -0.28 -2.66
CA PRO A 33 13.47 -1.47 -2.13
C PRO A 33 13.89 -2.43 -3.25
N ASN A 34 15.17 -2.82 -3.23
CA ASN A 34 15.78 -3.73 -4.19
C ASN A 34 15.91 -5.16 -3.62
N TYR A 35 14.86 -5.96 -3.80
CA TYR A 35 14.82 -7.35 -3.31
C TYR A 35 15.67 -8.32 -4.14
N ALA A 36 16.22 -7.91 -5.28
CA ALA A 36 17.15 -8.76 -6.04
C ALA A 36 18.51 -8.91 -5.33
N ARG A 37 18.82 -8.00 -4.39
CA ARG A 37 20.05 -8.04 -3.57
C ARG A 37 19.89 -8.85 -2.27
N GLN A 38 18.83 -9.64 -2.15
CA GLN A 38 18.55 -10.38 -0.93
C GLN A 38 19.59 -11.48 -0.67
N GLU A 39 19.93 -11.67 0.60
CA GLU A 39 20.80 -12.77 1.04
C GLU A 39 20.13 -14.12 0.72
N ASN A 40 20.90 -15.08 0.20
CA ASN A 40 20.42 -16.44 -0.01
C ASN A 40 20.06 -17.06 1.35
N LEU A 41 18.77 -17.24 1.59
CA LEU A 41 18.28 -17.86 2.82
C LEU A 41 18.45 -19.37 2.74
N ARG A 42 18.94 -19.97 3.84
CA ARG A 42 19.01 -21.42 3.97
C ARG A 42 17.60 -21.97 4.25
N ILE A 43 16.98 -22.42 3.18
CA ILE A 43 15.71 -23.14 3.19
C ILE A 43 15.90 -24.53 3.83
N ARG A 44 14.98 -24.93 4.71
CA ARG A 44 15.03 -26.19 5.46
C ARG A 44 13.81 -27.03 5.20
N ASP A 45 14.00 -28.32 4.93
CA ASP A 45 12.89 -29.26 4.93
C ASP A 45 12.50 -29.59 6.37
N TRP A 46 11.20 -29.55 6.67
CA TRP A 46 10.68 -29.94 7.97
C TRP A 46 10.13 -31.37 7.87
N HIS A 47 10.90 -32.32 8.41
CA HIS A 47 10.58 -33.74 8.36
C HIS A 47 10.06 -34.27 9.70
N ASP A 48 10.44 -33.65 10.81
CA ASP A 48 10.02 -34.08 12.14
C ASP A 48 9.77 -32.87 13.07
N GLU A 49 9.12 -33.12 14.21
CA GLU A 49 8.86 -32.08 15.21
C GLU A 49 10.15 -31.42 15.74
N SER A 50 11.29 -32.11 15.67
CA SER A 50 12.60 -31.54 16.00
C SER A 50 13.03 -30.39 15.08
N ASP A 51 12.50 -30.33 13.85
CA ASP A 51 12.82 -29.28 12.88
C ASP A 51 11.99 -28.01 13.10
N ARG A 52 11.05 -28.05 14.05
CA ARG A 52 10.11 -26.98 14.33
C ARG A 52 10.82 -25.67 14.71
N PRO A 53 10.62 -24.58 13.94
CA PRO A 53 11.08 -23.27 14.37
C PRO A 53 10.24 -22.75 15.54
N ASN A 54 10.86 -21.97 16.43
CA ASN A 54 10.17 -21.34 17.55
C ASN A 54 9.73 -19.91 17.20
N LEU A 55 8.83 -19.81 16.21
CA LEU A 55 8.31 -18.54 15.71
C LEU A 55 7.73 -17.67 16.84
N ARG A 56 7.07 -18.27 17.84
CA ARG A 56 6.53 -17.53 18.98
C ARG A 56 7.61 -16.77 19.73
N ARG A 57 8.72 -17.44 20.07
CA ARG A 57 9.82 -16.83 20.80
C ARG A 57 10.43 -15.69 19.96
N ASP A 58 10.73 -15.97 18.71
CA ASP A 58 11.46 -15.03 17.84
C ASP A 58 10.64 -13.73 17.63
N PHE A 59 9.31 -13.81 17.51
CA PHE A 59 8.46 -12.61 17.42
C PHE A 59 8.24 -11.89 18.76
N VAL A 60 8.08 -12.61 19.88
CA VAL A 60 7.84 -12.00 21.20
C VAL A 60 9.08 -11.30 21.75
N GLU A 61 10.26 -11.82 21.44
CA GLU A 61 11.54 -11.23 21.86
C GLU A 61 11.94 -10.01 21.03
N SER A 62 11.45 -9.91 19.78
CA SER A 62 11.73 -8.75 18.92
C SER A 62 11.12 -7.46 19.48
N ARG A 63 11.96 -6.44 19.72
CA ARG A 63 11.52 -5.11 20.20
C ARG A 63 12.01 -3.97 19.31
N LYS A 64 13.08 -4.18 18.55
CA LYS A 64 13.67 -3.21 17.64
C LYS A 64 13.74 -3.78 16.22
N VAL A 65 13.88 -2.90 15.23
CA VAL A 65 14.01 -3.28 13.82
C VAL A 65 15.24 -4.15 13.59
N SER A 66 16.36 -3.84 14.26
CA SER A 66 17.60 -4.62 14.23
C SER A 66 17.47 -6.06 14.72
N ASP A 67 16.41 -6.38 15.48
CA ASP A 67 16.17 -7.73 15.98
C ASP A 67 15.64 -8.66 14.87
N ILE A 68 15.17 -8.09 13.75
CA ILE A 68 14.69 -8.83 12.58
C ILE A 68 15.90 -9.30 11.76
N THR A 69 16.47 -10.42 12.19
CA THR A 69 17.66 -11.03 11.59
C THR A 69 17.32 -12.02 10.49
N ALA A 70 18.32 -12.45 9.71
CA ALA A 70 18.16 -13.51 8.70
C ALA A 70 17.62 -14.84 9.29
N LYS A 71 17.86 -15.10 10.58
CA LYS A 71 17.29 -16.26 11.30
C LYS A 71 15.77 -16.27 11.21
N PHE A 72 15.15 -15.11 11.36
CA PHE A 72 13.70 -14.97 11.34
C PHE A 72 13.08 -15.44 10.03
N TYR A 73 13.75 -15.12 8.91
CA TYR A 73 13.34 -15.56 7.59
C TYR A 73 13.60 -17.04 7.36
N ALA A 74 14.71 -17.56 7.87
CA ALA A 74 15.00 -19.00 7.83
C ALA A 74 13.95 -19.80 8.62
N ASP A 75 13.48 -19.25 9.74
CA ASP A 75 12.45 -19.86 10.58
C ASP A 75 11.04 -19.76 9.95
N LEU A 76 10.74 -18.69 9.21
CA LEU A 76 9.53 -18.62 8.38
C LEU A 76 9.62 -19.55 7.15
N ASN A 77 10.82 -19.90 6.71
CA ASN A 77 11.09 -20.84 5.61
C ASN A 77 10.43 -20.45 4.28
N ILE A 78 10.30 -19.14 4.02
CA ILE A 78 9.72 -18.61 2.78
C ILE A 78 10.80 -18.54 1.70
N ARG A 79 10.51 -19.13 0.54
CA ARG A 79 11.35 -19.05 -0.66
C ARG A 79 11.02 -17.76 -1.42
N PHE A 80 12.00 -16.87 -1.52
CA PHE A 80 11.88 -15.65 -2.31
C PHE A 80 12.34 -15.94 -3.75
N ALA A 81 11.40 -15.91 -4.69
CA ALA A 81 11.73 -16.04 -6.09
C ALA A 81 12.31 -14.73 -6.63
N ILE A 82 13.14 -14.85 -7.67
CA ILE A 82 13.65 -13.71 -8.42
C ILE A 82 12.45 -12.94 -9.00
N PRO A 83 12.45 -11.59 -8.97
CA PRO A 83 11.41 -10.80 -9.61
C PRO A 83 11.18 -11.27 -11.06
N CYS A 84 9.93 -11.53 -11.40
CA CYS A 84 9.57 -12.12 -12.69
C CYS A 84 8.65 -11.19 -13.51
N PRO A 85 8.61 -11.38 -14.85
CA PRO A 85 7.63 -10.69 -15.70
C PRO A 85 6.20 -11.00 -15.28
N VAL A 86 5.29 -10.08 -15.59
CA VAL A 86 3.85 -10.19 -15.24
C VAL A 86 3.18 -11.46 -15.76
N ASP A 87 3.61 -11.96 -16.91
CA ASP A 87 3.07 -13.17 -17.54
C ASP A 87 3.35 -14.44 -16.71
N GLN A 88 4.38 -14.43 -15.84
CA GLN A 88 4.72 -15.55 -14.95
C GLN A 88 4.02 -15.45 -13.58
N LEU A 89 3.47 -14.28 -13.24
CA LEU A 89 2.73 -14.10 -11.99
C LEU A 89 1.35 -14.74 -12.11
N VAL A 90 0.65 -14.51 -13.21
CA VAL A 90 -0.69 -15.06 -13.44
C VAL A 90 -0.57 -16.51 -13.94
N PRO A 91 -1.17 -17.51 -13.26
CA PRO A 91 -1.20 -18.87 -13.78
C PRO A 91 -1.89 -18.97 -15.15
N THR A 92 -1.67 -20.06 -15.87
CA THR A 92 -2.46 -20.44 -17.04
C THR A 92 -3.55 -21.42 -16.65
N ASP A 93 -4.54 -21.64 -17.52
CA ASP A 93 -5.53 -22.70 -17.33
C ASP A 93 -4.93 -24.10 -17.60
N HIS A 94 -5.76 -25.14 -17.50
CA HIS A 94 -5.37 -26.54 -17.77
C HIS A 94 -4.94 -26.79 -19.22
N GLU A 95 -5.36 -25.94 -20.17
CA GLU A 95 -4.99 -25.98 -21.58
C GLU A 95 -3.82 -25.04 -21.91
N SER A 96 -3.14 -24.52 -20.88
CA SER A 96 -2.04 -23.54 -20.99
C SER A 96 -2.43 -22.21 -21.63
N ARG A 97 -3.72 -21.86 -21.64
CA ARG A 97 -4.23 -20.58 -22.09
C ARG A 97 -4.05 -19.52 -20.98
N PRO A 98 -3.53 -18.32 -21.31
CA PRO A 98 -3.33 -17.27 -20.33
C PRO A 98 -4.64 -16.59 -19.89
N TYR A 99 -4.76 -16.26 -18.60
CA TYR A 99 -5.83 -15.39 -18.11
C TYR A 99 -5.53 -13.89 -18.30
N MET A 100 -4.25 -13.54 -18.43
CA MET A 100 -3.81 -12.17 -18.64
C MET A 100 -4.07 -11.75 -20.10
N PRO A 101 -4.79 -10.64 -20.34
CA PRO A 101 -5.01 -10.12 -21.69
C PRO A 101 -3.70 -9.76 -22.39
N SER A 102 -3.60 -9.99 -23.69
CA SER A 102 -2.48 -9.56 -24.53
C SER A 102 -2.55 -8.05 -24.83
N ASN A 103 -1.40 -7.48 -25.19
CA ASN A 103 -1.34 -6.13 -25.76
C ASN A 103 -1.97 -6.07 -27.15
N ASP A 104 -1.92 -7.18 -27.90
CA ASP A 104 -2.45 -7.24 -29.26
C ASP A 104 -3.96 -7.50 -29.22
N GLU A 105 -4.74 -6.53 -29.70
CA GLU A 105 -6.20 -6.57 -29.69
C GLU A 105 -6.76 -7.78 -30.48
N GLU A 106 -6.07 -8.20 -31.55
CA GLU A 106 -6.42 -9.39 -32.32
C GLU A 106 -6.20 -10.70 -31.53
N TRP A 107 -5.15 -10.77 -30.70
CA TRP A 107 -4.87 -11.94 -29.86
C TRP A 107 -5.85 -12.06 -28.69
N ASN A 108 -6.45 -10.93 -28.26
CA ASN A 108 -7.49 -10.94 -27.25
C ASN A 108 -8.78 -11.62 -27.73
N MET A 109 -9.02 -11.73 -29.05
CA MET A 109 -10.18 -12.48 -29.58
C MET A 109 -10.08 -13.99 -29.31
N THR A 110 -8.87 -14.56 -29.32
CA THR A 110 -8.64 -15.98 -28.96
C THR A 110 -8.70 -16.26 -27.46
N MET A 111 -8.62 -15.21 -26.62
CA MET A 111 -8.76 -15.30 -25.15
C MET A 111 -10.23 -15.33 -24.69
N ALA A 112 -11.17 -15.28 -25.65
CA ALA A 112 -12.61 -15.24 -25.42
C ALA A 112 -13.01 -16.23 -24.33
N GLU A 113 -12.77 -17.53 -24.46
CA GLU A 113 -13.34 -18.53 -23.54
C GLU A 113 -12.98 -18.33 -22.05
N ASN A 114 -11.78 -17.86 -21.71
CA ASN A 114 -11.31 -17.69 -20.32
C ASN A 114 -11.51 -16.28 -19.72
N THR A 115 -11.85 -15.28 -20.55
CA THR A 115 -12.02 -13.87 -20.15
C THR A 115 -13.38 -13.28 -20.57
N ASN A 116 -14.24 -14.13 -21.16
CA ASN A 116 -15.31 -13.77 -22.11
C ASN A 116 -16.29 -12.71 -21.62
N ASN A 117 -16.65 -12.72 -20.34
CA ASN A 117 -17.69 -11.82 -19.84
C ASN A 117 -17.20 -10.37 -19.63
N ASN A 118 -15.89 -10.11 -19.67
CA ASN A 118 -15.35 -8.79 -19.35
C ASN A 118 -14.39 -8.21 -20.41
N GLN A 119 -14.17 -8.86 -21.56
CA GLN A 119 -13.25 -8.35 -22.59
C GLN A 119 -13.60 -6.93 -23.07
N GLY A 120 -14.88 -6.64 -23.35
CA GLY A 120 -15.31 -5.28 -23.73
C GLY A 120 -15.06 -4.25 -22.63
N ASN A 121 -15.21 -4.65 -21.36
CA ASN A 121 -14.87 -3.80 -20.20
C ASN A 121 -13.36 -3.53 -20.13
N PHE A 122 -12.53 -4.54 -20.45
CA PHE A 122 -11.07 -4.41 -20.48
C PHE A 122 -10.60 -3.40 -21.54
N VAL A 123 -11.05 -3.56 -22.79
CA VAL A 123 -10.64 -2.69 -23.90
C VAL A 123 -11.05 -1.24 -23.64
N THR A 124 -12.27 -1.00 -23.17
CA THR A 124 -12.75 0.36 -22.83
C THR A 124 -11.88 1.01 -21.75
N ARG A 125 -11.53 0.26 -20.70
CA ARG A 125 -10.64 0.69 -19.62
C ARG A 125 -9.22 0.94 -20.11
N LEU A 126 -8.72 0.11 -21.02
CA LEU A 126 -7.40 0.25 -21.59
C LEU A 126 -7.26 1.53 -22.41
N VAL A 127 -8.31 1.91 -23.17
CA VAL A 127 -8.36 3.19 -23.89
C VAL A 127 -8.29 4.37 -22.92
N GLU A 128 -9.08 4.35 -21.85
CA GLU A 128 -9.02 5.40 -20.82
C GLU A 128 -7.62 5.48 -20.18
N LEU A 129 -7.02 4.33 -19.84
CA LEU A 129 -5.72 4.28 -19.18
C LEU A 129 -4.54 4.68 -20.09
N LYS A 130 -4.67 4.52 -21.41
CA LYS A 130 -3.71 5.00 -22.43
C LYS A 130 -3.66 6.53 -22.54
N THR A 131 -4.67 7.24 -22.04
CA THR A 131 -4.75 8.71 -22.10
C THR A 131 -3.55 9.36 -21.40
N GLU A 132 -2.87 10.29 -22.06
CA GLU A 132 -1.77 11.04 -21.46
C GLU A 132 -2.21 11.83 -20.22
N ASN A 133 -1.28 12.02 -19.28
CA ASN A 133 -1.58 12.56 -17.96
C ASN A 133 -2.21 13.96 -18.05
N ASP A 134 -1.67 14.87 -18.86
CA ASP A 134 -2.20 16.24 -18.96
C ASP A 134 -3.61 16.28 -19.59
N ILE A 135 -3.86 15.49 -20.65
CA ILE A 135 -5.20 15.35 -21.25
C ILE A 135 -6.18 14.84 -20.19
N ALA A 136 -5.79 13.83 -19.42
CA ALA A 136 -6.62 13.25 -18.38
C ALA A 136 -6.89 14.26 -17.26
N TYR A 137 -5.87 15.00 -16.81
CA TYR A 137 -5.98 16.03 -15.78
C TYR A 137 -6.93 17.15 -16.21
N ARG A 138 -6.72 17.74 -17.39
CA ARG A 138 -7.62 18.77 -17.96
C ARG A 138 -9.05 18.24 -18.12
N THR A 139 -9.22 16.97 -18.45
CA THR A 139 -10.54 16.34 -18.56
C THR A 139 -11.24 16.20 -17.21
N VAL A 140 -10.55 15.75 -16.16
CA VAL A 140 -11.16 15.58 -14.82
C VAL A 140 -11.45 16.92 -14.14
N THR A 141 -10.58 17.92 -14.32
CA THR A 141 -10.73 19.29 -13.81
C THR A 141 -11.66 20.17 -14.66
N ARG A 142 -12.09 19.67 -15.83
CA ARG A 142 -12.93 20.38 -16.81
C ARG A 142 -12.27 21.66 -17.37
N THR A 143 -10.95 21.65 -17.48
CA THR A 143 -10.17 22.71 -18.13
C THR A 143 -10.27 22.58 -19.67
N ASN A 144 -9.96 23.66 -20.39
CA ASN A 144 -9.87 23.62 -21.86
C ASN A 144 -8.66 22.80 -22.31
N LEU A 145 -8.84 22.00 -23.37
CA LEU A 145 -7.73 21.34 -24.05
C LEU A 145 -7.19 22.28 -25.14
N PRO A 146 -5.89 22.19 -25.46
CA PRO A 146 -5.31 22.88 -26.61
C PRO A 146 -6.02 22.54 -27.92
N GLU A 147 -5.96 23.47 -28.88
CA GLU A 147 -6.56 23.30 -30.21
C GLU A 147 -6.05 22.03 -30.90
N GLY A 148 -6.96 21.21 -31.43
CA GLY A 148 -6.66 19.95 -32.12
C GLY A 148 -6.74 18.68 -31.27
N LEU A 149 -6.91 18.78 -29.94
CA LEU A 149 -7.04 17.63 -29.05
C LEU A 149 -8.50 17.34 -28.68
N THR A 150 -8.89 16.06 -28.76
CA THR A 150 -10.24 15.62 -28.40
C THR A 150 -10.31 15.20 -26.94
N LYS A 151 -11.36 15.64 -26.23
CA LYS A 151 -11.64 15.20 -24.86
C LYS A 151 -12.00 13.71 -24.86
N ILE A 152 -11.21 12.89 -24.16
CA ILE A 152 -11.55 11.49 -23.93
C ILE A 152 -12.51 11.40 -22.76
N ARG A 153 -13.58 10.61 -22.89
CA ARG A 153 -14.51 10.38 -21.78
C ARG A 153 -13.87 9.43 -20.77
N LEU A 154 -13.53 9.95 -19.59
CA LEU A 154 -13.07 9.16 -18.45
C LEU A 154 -14.27 8.76 -17.58
N SER A 155 -14.66 7.49 -17.64
CA SER A 155 -15.77 6.94 -16.85
C SER A 155 -15.25 6.10 -15.68
N ASP A 156 -14.46 5.08 -15.97
CA ASP A 156 -13.98 4.11 -14.98
C ASP A 156 -12.74 4.63 -14.24
N PHE A 157 -11.85 5.35 -14.93
CA PHE A 157 -10.63 5.90 -14.35
C PHE A 157 -10.74 7.36 -13.90
N ARG A 158 -11.96 7.92 -13.84
CA ARG A 158 -12.15 9.31 -13.35
C ARG A 158 -11.54 9.51 -11.96
N THR A 159 -11.85 8.61 -11.02
CA THR A 159 -11.32 8.68 -9.64
C THR A 159 -9.81 8.53 -9.61
N PHE A 160 -9.27 7.60 -10.39
CA PHE A 160 -7.82 7.38 -10.53
C PHE A 160 -7.11 8.64 -11.04
N PHE A 161 -7.52 9.21 -12.17
CA PHE A 161 -6.86 10.40 -12.74
C PHE A 161 -7.06 11.66 -11.88
N THR A 162 -8.18 11.76 -11.17
CA THR A 162 -8.39 12.87 -10.22
C THR A 162 -7.39 12.76 -9.06
N ALA A 163 -7.20 11.57 -8.50
CA ALA A 163 -6.23 11.36 -7.43
C ALA A 163 -4.77 11.46 -7.93
N LEU A 164 -4.50 11.00 -9.15
CA LEU A 164 -3.18 11.07 -9.78
C LEU A 164 -2.79 12.53 -10.05
N HIS A 165 -3.74 13.39 -10.44
CA HIS A 165 -3.53 14.83 -10.53
C HIS A 165 -3.13 15.45 -9.19
N SER A 166 -3.82 15.11 -8.08
CA SER A 166 -3.41 15.61 -6.76
C SER A 166 -2.03 15.11 -6.34
N MET A 167 -1.63 13.93 -6.81
CA MET A 167 -0.30 13.36 -6.57
C MET A 167 0.78 14.05 -7.42
N SER A 168 0.50 14.42 -8.68
CA SER A 168 1.48 15.03 -9.58
C SER A 168 2.01 16.36 -9.06
N GLU A 169 1.20 17.13 -8.35
CA GLU A 169 1.61 18.39 -7.71
C GLU A 169 2.74 18.25 -6.68
N HIS A 170 3.08 17.02 -6.29
CA HIS A 170 4.12 16.72 -5.32
C HIS A 170 5.27 15.88 -5.90
N TRP A 171 5.00 15.06 -6.92
CA TRP A 171 5.92 14.01 -7.39
C TRP A 171 6.33 14.11 -8.85
N GLU A 172 5.56 14.77 -9.72
CA GLU A 172 5.85 14.78 -11.17
C GLU A 172 6.96 15.80 -11.47
N THR A 173 8.15 15.30 -11.79
CA THR A 173 9.35 16.12 -12.06
C THR A 173 9.65 16.30 -13.54
N ASP A 174 8.95 15.58 -14.43
CA ASP A 174 9.27 15.54 -15.87
C ASP A 174 9.17 16.90 -16.56
N LEU A 175 8.39 17.83 -16.00
CA LEU A 175 8.17 19.17 -16.51
C LEU A 175 8.78 20.25 -15.59
N ASP A 176 9.60 19.87 -14.61
CA ASP A 176 10.29 20.80 -13.72
C ASP A 176 11.34 21.60 -14.51
N ASP A 177 11.20 22.91 -14.51
CA ASP A 177 12.10 23.85 -15.19
C ASP A 177 12.39 25.01 -14.24
N TYR A 178 13.63 25.03 -13.74
CA TYR A 178 14.15 25.99 -12.77
C TYR A 178 14.96 27.06 -13.50
N PHE A 179 14.70 28.33 -13.22
CA PHE A 179 15.44 29.44 -13.83
C PHE A 179 15.45 30.66 -12.93
N VAL A 180 16.46 31.50 -13.11
CA VAL A 180 16.64 32.73 -12.35
C VAL A 180 16.43 33.90 -13.30
N LEU A 181 15.88 35.01 -12.81
CA LEU A 181 15.86 36.27 -13.58
C LEU A 181 16.99 37.17 -13.12
N ASP A 182 17.70 37.78 -14.07
CA ASP A 182 18.58 38.92 -13.82
C ASP A 182 17.78 40.23 -13.62
N ASP A 183 18.49 41.30 -13.26
CA ASP A 183 17.93 42.64 -13.07
C ASP A 183 17.25 43.21 -14.33
N ASP A 184 17.65 42.73 -15.51
CA ASP A 184 17.06 43.09 -16.81
C ASP A 184 15.77 42.29 -17.12
N GLY A 185 15.39 41.35 -16.25
CA GLY A 185 14.25 40.45 -16.45
C GLY A 185 14.49 39.35 -17.49
N LYS A 186 15.75 39.08 -17.86
CA LYS A 186 16.15 37.97 -18.73
C LYS A 186 16.39 36.73 -17.88
N SER A 187 16.00 35.57 -18.41
CA SER A 187 16.27 34.29 -17.77
C SER A 187 17.77 33.99 -17.85
N VAL A 188 18.42 33.92 -16.70
CA VAL A 188 19.75 33.34 -16.53
C VAL A 188 19.53 31.90 -16.08
N ARG A 189 19.93 30.94 -16.92
CA ARG A 189 19.91 29.53 -16.50
C ARG A 189 21.08 29.32 -15.53
N GLU A 190 20.93 28.42 -14.57
CA GLU A 190 22.00 28.06 -13.62
C GLU A 190 23.28 27.60 -14.35
N GLU A 191 23.13 26.99 -15.52
CA GLU A 191 24.22 26.56 -16.41
C GLU A 191 24.96 27.74 -17.08
N ASP A 192 24.29 28.89 -17.23
CA ASP A 192 24.83 30.10 -17.85
C ASP A 192 25.43 31.07 -16.82
N HIS A 193 25.45 30.69 -15.53
CA HIS A 193 26.02 31.53 -14.47
C HIS A 193 27.54 31.68 -14.66
N PRO A 194 28.10 32.90 -14.60
CA PRO A 194 29.51 33.17 -14.88
C PRO A 194 30.50 32.45 -13.94
N GLU A 195 30.05 31.88 -12.84
CA GLU A 195 30.87 31.07 -11.92
C GLU A 195 31.09 29.63 -12.43
N TYR A 196 30.22 29.14 -13.33
CA TYR A 196 30.29 27.81 -13.96
C TYR A 196 30.65 27.85 -15.45
N ALA A 197 30.80 29.05 -16.03
CA ALA A 197 31.22 29.22 -17.41
C ALA A 197 32.69 28.77 -17.59
N ASP A 198 32.89 27.67 -18.32
CA ASP A 198 34.21 27.23 -18.75
C ASP A 198 34.86 28.33 -19.62
N PRO A 199 36.05 28.87 -19.29
CA PRO A 199 36.63 30.04 -19.97
C PRO A 199 36.87 29.87 -21.47
N ASP A 200 36.82 28.63 -21.98
CA ASP A 200 37.12 28.28 -23.38
C ASP A 200 35.89 28.20 -24.31
N MET A 201 34.68 28.47 -23.80
CA MET A 201 33.44 28.39 -24.59
C MET A 201 32.83 29.76 -24.95
N THR A 202 33.68 30.77 -25.20
CA THR A 202 33.24 32.02 -25.88
C THR A 202 33.19 31.81 -27.39
N ILE A 203 32.07 31.28 -27.89
CA ILE A 203 31.77 31.28 -29.32
C ILE A 203 31.41 32.73 -29.72
N ASP A 204 32.24 33.33 -30.56
CA ASP A 204 32.05 34.67 -31.12
C ASP A 204 30.82 34.68 -32.06
N VAL A 205 29.68 35.07 -31.51
CA VAL A 205 28.39 35.20 -32.23
C VAL A 205 28.45 36.44 -33.12
N ARG A 206 29.17 36.36 -34.24
CA ARG A 206 29.16 37.42 -35.27
C ARG A 206 29.04 36.98 -36.71
N ASN A 207 28.94 35.70 -37.05
CA ASN A 207 28.75 35.30 -38.46
C ASN A 207 28.03 33.97 -38.59
N LEU A 208 26.69 33.96 -38.59
CA LEU A 208 25.88 32.92 -39.25
C LEU A 208 24.50 33.52 -39.57
N GLU A 209 24.44 34.41 -40.57
CA GLU A 209 23.22 34.68 -41.31
C GLU A 209 23.20 33.75 -42.53
N GLU A 210 22.61 32.57 -42.41
CA GLU A 210 22.06 31.85 -43.56
C GLU A 210 20.64 31.37 -43.24
N PRO A 211 19.64 31.68 -44.09
CA PRO A 211 18.26 31.28 -43.87
C PRO A 211 18.09 29.79 -44.19
N ILE A 212 17.73 29.00 -43.18
CA ILE A 212 17.34 27.59 -43.35
C ILE A 212 15.91 27.56 -43.91
N ASP A 213 15.77 27.03 -45.12
CA ASP A 213 14.51 26.76 -45.80
C ASP A 213 13.77 25.60 -45.10
N LEU A 214 12.66 25.91 -44.42
CA LEU A 214 11.84 24.93 -43.71
C LEU A 214 10.93 24.20 -44.70
N GLY A 215 11.24 22.94 -44.98
CA GLY A 215 10.36 22.00 -45.68
C GLY A 215 9.04 21.73 -44.91
N PRO A 216 8.06 21.07 -45.56
CA PRO A 216 6.70 20.94 -45.04
C PRO A 216 6.66 20.20 -43.70
N ALA A 217 5.94 20.81 -42.76
CA ALA A 217 5.83 20.50 -41.34
C ALA A 217 5.82 19.00 -40.98
N THR A 218 6.79 18.60 -40.16
CA THR A 218 6.64 17.45 -39.27
C THR A 218 5.46 17.69 -38.31
N PRO A 219 4.60 16.68 -38.07
CA PRO A 219 3.52 16.82 -37.09
C PRO A 219 4.12 17.13 -35.72
N LEU A 220 3.60 18.18 -35.09
CA LEU A 220 4.07 18.66 -33.80
C LEU A 220 3.81 17.62 -32.71
N THR A 221 4.76 17.47 -31.81
CA THR A 221 4.59 16.67 -30.60
C THR A 221 3.61 17.34 -29.63
N TYR A 222 2.99 16.54 -28.77
CA TYR A 222 2.04 17.00 -27.75
C TYR A 222 2.57 18.18 -26.90
N SER A 223 3.85 18.12 -26.51
CA SER A 223 4.54 19.19 -25.77
C SER A 223 4.61 20.50 -26.57
N GLU A 224 4.80 20.43 -27.89
CA GLU A 224 4.85 21.60 -28.77
C GLU A 224 3.46 22.21 -29.01
N LEU A 225 2.41 21.38 -29.00
CA LEU A 225 1.02 21.84 -29.09
C LEU A 225 0.59 22.62 -27.84
N ILE A 226 0.98 22.16 -26.64
CA ILE A 226 0.67 22.90 -25.41
C ILE A 226 1.50 24.19 -25.30
N ALA A 227 2.79 24.14 -25.67
CA ALA A 227 3.67 25.32 -25.61
C ALA A 227 3.18 26.47 -26.53
N ARG A 228 2.50 26.15 -27.63
CA ARG A 228 1.98 27.14 -28.59
C ARG A 228 0.64 27.78 -28.20
N ASP A 229 -0.15 27.12 -27.37
CA ASP A 229 -1.52 27.55 -27.01
C ASP A 229 -1.56 28.62 -25.91
N GLN A 230 -0.43 28.97 -25.29
CA GLN A 230 -0.43 29.83 -24.09
C GLN A 230 0.14 31.23 -24.30
N GLY A 231 -0.77 32.20 -24.40
CA GLY A 231 -0.49 33.64 -24.40
C GLY A 231 -0.57 34.29 -23.01
N SER A 232 0.06 33.72 -21.99
CA SER A 232 0.18 34.40 -20.68
C SER A 232 1.37 35.38 -20.70
N PRO A 233 1.22 36.63 -20.25
CA PRO A 233 2.38 37.50 -20.06
C PRO A 233 3.27 36.89 -18.97
N PRO A 234 4.58 36.72 -19.21
CA PRO A 234 5.49 36.20 -18.19
C PRO A 234 5.55 37.17 -17.00
N LEU A 235 5.75 36.63 -15.80
CA LEU A 235 5.91 37.41 -14.58
C LEU A 235 7.11 38.38 -14.71
N SER A 236 8.09 38.02 -15.55
CA SER A 236 9.22 38.87 -15.95
C SER A 236 8.81 40.21 -16.56
N LYS A 237 7.63 40.33 -17.17
CA LYS A 237 7.15 41.60 -17.78
C LYS A 237 6.43 42.53 -16.81
N VAL A 238 6.04 42.07 -15.61
CA VAL A 238 5.22 42.85 -14.66
C VAL A 238 6.05 43.77 -13.76
N ILE A 239 7.38 43.59 -13.71
CA ILE A 239 8.25 44.27 -12.73
C ILE A 239 8.97 45.51 -13.32
N SER A 240 8.84 45.79 -14.62
CA SER A 240 9.52 46.94 -15.27
C SER A 240 9.05 48.33 -14.82
N HIS A 241 8.06 48.44 -13.94
CA HIS A 241 7.58 49.72 -13.43
C HIS A 241 7.27 49.68 -11.93
N GLY A 242 8.27 50.00 -11.09
CA GLY A 242 8.01 50.44 -9.71
C GLY A 242 9.10 50.16 -8.66
N SER A 243 10.03 51.12 -8.54
CA SER A 243 10.73 51.62 -7.33
C SER A 243 11.41 50.66 -6.32
N ASP A 244 12.70 50.95 -6.12
CA ASP A 244 13.47 50.97 -4.86
C ASP A 244 13.18 49.87 -3.83
N ALA A 245 13.83 48.72 -4.01
CA ALA A 245 14.15 47.81 -2.93
C ALA A 245 15.66 47.53 -2.93
N SER A 246 16.26 47.77 -1.76
CA SER A 246 17.61 47.42 -1.31
C SER A 246 18.35 46.38 -2.16
N SER A 247 19.53 46.78 -2.61
CA SER A 247 20.42 46.10 -3.54
C SER A 247 21.15 44.87 -2.98
N ASP A 248 20.44 43.87 -2.46
CA ASP A 248 21.07 42.64 -1.95
C ASP A 248 20.22 41.35 -2.11
N ASP A 249 19.20 41.36 -2.98
CA ASP A 249 18.24 40.24 -3.13
C ASP A 249 17.99 39.87 -4.62
N PHE A 250 19.03 39.99 -5.46
CA PHE A 250 18.91 40.18 -6.92
C PHE A 250 18.72 38.92 -7.78
N LEU A 251 18.41 37.76 -7.19
CA LEU A 251 18.08 36.57 -7.97
C LEU A 251 16.70 36.06 -7.53
N ARG A 252 15.70 36.26 -8.40
CA ARG A 252 14.37 35.67 -8.18
C ARG A 252 14.35 34.28 -8.82
N GLU A 253 14.45 33.26 -7.98
CA GLU A 253 14.27 31.86 -8.35
C GLU A 253 12.83 31.61 -8.80
N LEU A 254 12.65 31.28 -10.08
CA LEU A 254 11.37 30.97 -10.69
C LEU A 254 11.33 29.52 -11.18
N TYR A 255 10.11 29.04 -11.30
CA TYR A 255 9.82 27.66 -11.62
C TYR A 255 8.63 27.56 -12.59
N ARG A 256 8.78 26.69 -13.58
CA ARG A 256 7.71 26.11 -14.39
C ARG A 256 7.68 24.60 -14.14
N GLY A 257 6.51 24.01 -14.22
CA GLY A 257 6.26 22.59 -13.98
C GLY A 257 4.99 22.38 -13.17
N ARG A 258 4.68 21.14 -12.80
CA ARG A 258 3.42 20.84 -12.09
C ARG A 258 3.49 21.00 -10.59
N ARG A 259 4.69 20.93 -10.02
CA ARG A 259 4.84 20.83 -8.58
C ARG A 259 4.48 22.14 -7.89
N THR A 260 3.85 21.99 -6.73
CA THR A 260 3.60 23.07 -5.78
C THR A 260 4.30 22.80 -4.46
N SER A 261 4.71 21.55 -4.23
CA SER A 261 5.30 21.08 -3.00
C SER A 261 6.23 19.90 -3.27
N THR A 262 6.87 19.40 -2.22
CA THR A 262 7.72 18.20 -2.28
C THR A 262 6.92 16.94 -1.91
N GLY A 263 7.34 15.80 -2.44
CA GLY A 263 6.73 14.49 -2.19
C GLY A 263 6.58 14.13 -0.71
N SER A 264 7.57 14.49 0.11
CA SER A 264 7.56 14.28 1.58
C SER A 264 6.41 14.98 2.29
N LYS A 265 5.90 16.09 1.74
CA LYS A 265 4.77 16.85 2.28
C LYS A 265 3.42 16.37 1.73
N MET A 266 3.41 15.43 0.78
CA MET A 266 2.17 14.93 0.18
C MET A 266 1.31 14.21 1.22
N PRO A 267 0.01 14.56 1.35
CA PRO A 267 -0.93 13.81 2.17
C PRO A 267 -1.01 12.34 1.73
N TRP A 268 -0.83 11.41 2.68
CA TRP A 268 -0.88 9.97 2.41
C TRP A 268 -2.23 9.50 1.82
N VAL A 269 -3.31 10.27 2.04
CA VAL A 269 -4.65 10.00 1.50
C VAL A 269 -4.65 10.03 -0.03
N TYR A 270 -3.85 10.90 -0.67
CA TYR A 270 -3.75 10.93 -2.13
C TYR A 270 -3.22 9.60 -2.69
N ARG A 271 -2.24 8.99 -2.00
CA ARG A 271 -1.76 7.65 -2.36
C ARG A 271 -2.86 6.60 -2.23
N MET A 272 -3.62 6.64 -1.15
CA MET A 272 -4.75 5.72 -0.97
C MET A 272 -5.79 5.86 -2.07
N ASP A 273 -6.13 7.09 -2.45
CA ASP A 273 -7.16 7.35 -3.47
C ASP A 273 -6.69 6.94 -4.88
N VAL A 274 -5.41 7.14 -5.21
CA VAL A 274 -4.82 6.62 -6.47
C VAL A 274 -4.94 5.11 -6.53
N ILE A 275 -4.46 4.40 -5.50
CA ILE A 275 -4.49 2.93 -5.47
C ILE A 275 -5.92 2.40 -5.44
N LYS A 276 -6.81 3.05 -4.69
CA LYS A 276 -8.23 2.71 -4.63
C LYS A 276 -8.86 2.83 -6.02
N GLY A 277 -8.71 3.97 -6.69
CA GLY A 277 -9.27 4.19 -8.02
C GLY A 277 -8.72 3.21 -9.06
N PHE A 278 -7.42 2.93 -9.01
CA PHE A 278 -6.76 1.98 -9.90
C PHE A 278 -7.29 0.55 -9.73
N MET A 279 -7.40 0.08 -8.47
CA MET A 279 -7.89 -1.27 -8.17
C MET A 279 -9.41 -1.41 -8.34
N GLU A 280 -10.20 -0.39 -8.03
CA GLU A 280 -11.65 -0.38 -8.24
C GLU A 280 -11.98 -0.55 -9.73
N ALA A 281 -11.25 0.13 -10.62
CA ALA A 281 -11.40 -0.03 -12.05
C ALA A 281 -11.14 -1.48 -12.51
N ALA A 282 -10.17 -2.18 -11.91
CA ALA A 282 -9.88 -3.58 -12.21
C ALA A 282 -10.93 -4.54 -11.61
N ALA A 283 -11.38 -4.30 -10.37
CA ALA A 283 -12.23 -5.24 -9.62
C ALA A 283 -13.72 -5.15 -9.97
N PHE A 284 -14.22 -3.96 -10.33
CA PHE A 284 -15.65 -3.71 -10.52
C PHE A 284 -16.32 -4.62 -11.57
N PRO A 285 -15.72 -4.88 -12.76
CA PRO A 285 -16.29 -5.76 -13.77
C PRO A 285 -16.51 -7.21 -13.29
N PHE A 286 -15.79 -7.63 -12.25
CA PHE A 286 -15.87 -8.97 -11.67
C PHE A 286 -16.85 -9.06 -10.49
N ARG A 287 -17.75 -8.07 -10.36
CA ARG A 287 -18.68 -7.93 -9.21
C ARG A 287 -17.96 -7.93 -7.87
N CYS A 288 -16.74 -7.42 -7.87
CA CYS A 288 -15.95 -7.27 -6.68
C CYS A 288 -15.96 -5.81 -6.23
N LYS A 289 -15.92 -5.61 -4.92
CA LYS A 289 -15.81 -4.30 -4.29
C LYS A 289 -14.52 -4.21 -3.50
N LEU A 290 -13.90 -3.04 -3.57
CA LEU A 290 -12.77 -2.68 -2.75
C LEU A 290 -13.27 -1.95 -1.50
N GLY A 291 -12.65 -2.21 -0.36
CA GLY A 291 -12.94 -1.48 0.87
C GLY A 291 -11.85 -1.70 1.91
N PRO A 292 -11.78 -0.84 2.94
CA PRO A 292 -10.90 -1.09 4.07
C PRO A 292 -11.32 -2.38 4.81
N PRO A 293 -10.40 -3.06 5.50
CA PRO A 293 -10.74 -4.17 6.39
C PRO A 293 -11.80 -3.75 7.42
N ARG A 294 -12.90 -4.51 7.52
CA ARG A 294 -13.99 -4.22 8.48
C ARG A 294 -13.66 -4.65 9.90
N VAL A 295 -12.78 -5.65 10.03
CA VAL A 295 -12.14 -6.05 11.28
C VAL A 295 -10.66 -5.77 11.16
N HIS A 296 -10.03 -5.41 12.28
CA HIS A 296 -8.61 -5.11 12.32
C HIS A 296 -7.78 -6.32 11.86
N PRO A 297 -6.98 -6.21 10.77
CA PRO A 297 -6.16 -7.29 10.26
C PRO A 297 -5.24 -7.84 11.35
N THR A 298 -5.36 -9.13 11.64
CA THR A 298 -4.63 -9.78 12.74
C THR A 298 -4.13 -11.14 12.29
N LEU A 299 -2.83 -11.24 12.06
CA LEU A 299 -2.16 -12.50 11.72
C LEU A 299 -1.99 -13.35 12.99
N LEU A 300 -2.38 -14.62 12.93
CA LEU A 300 -2.04 -15.58 13.96
C LEU A 300 -0.67 -16.16 13.69
N LEU A 301 0.21 -16.10 14.68
CA LEU A 301 1.57 -16.62 14.61
C LEU A 301 1.93 -17.39 15.87
N SER A 302 1.92 -18.71 15.80
CA SER A 302 2.15 -19.62 16.92
C SER A 302 1.33 -19.28 18.16
N GLY A 303 0.04 -18.99 17.94
CA GLY A 303 -0.91 -18.56 18.98
C GLY A 303 -0.80 -17.09 19.41
N VAL A 304 0.21 -16.35 18.92
CA VAL A 304 0.34 -14.90 19.12
C VAL A 304 -0.48 -14.17 18.06
N ARG A 305 -1.13 -13.07 18.45
CA ARG A 305 -1.89 -12.21 17.55
C ARG A 305 -1.04 -11.01 17.16
N LEU A 306 -0.68 -10.93 15.88
CA LEU A 306 0.14 -9.86 15.34
C LEU A 306 -0.74 -8.92 14.50
N PRO A 307 -0.84 -7.63 14.87
CA PRO A 307 -1.61 -6.66 14.09
C PRO A 307 -0.92 -6.37 12.75
N VAL A 308 -1.65 -6.46 11.65
CA VAL A 308 -1.16 -6.16 10.29
C VAL A 308 -1.73 -4.81 9.84
N ASN A 309 -1.24 -3.73 10.44
CA ASN A 309 -1.75 -2.35 10.25
C ASN A 309 -1.55 -1.78 8.83
N TYR A 310 -0.92 -2.55 7.97
CA TYR A 310 -0.47 -2.17 6.64
C TYR A 310 -1.43 -2.62 5.53
N GLN A 311 -2.42 -3.45 5.85
CA GLN A 311 -3.41 -3.90 4.88
C GLN A 311 -4.49 -2.82 4.70
N SER A 312 -4.28 -1.96 3.71
CA SER A 312 -5.07 -0.76 3.44
C SER A 312 -6.44 -1.07 2.82
N PHE A 313 -6.49 -2.01 1.89
CA PHE A 313 -7.73 -2.40 1.21
C PHE A 313 -7.83 -3.92 1.03
N MET A 314 -9.06 -4.40 0.91
CA MET A 314 -9.40 -5.79 0.62
C MET A 314 -10.45 -5.85 -0.50
N VAL A 315 -10.22 -6.73 -1.46
CA VAL A 315 -11.14 -7.02 -2.54
C VAL A 315 -12.04 -8.18 -2.13
N HIS A 316 -13.34 -7.95 -2.18
CA HIS A 316 -14.35 -8.95 -1.87
C HIS A 316 -15.36 -9.06 -3.00
N ARG A 317 -15.88 -10.27 -3.24
CA ARG A 317 -16.98 -10.51 -4.16
C ARG A 317 -18.30 -10.09 -3.51
N VAL A 318 -19.17 -9.45 -4.28
CA VAL A 318 -20.52 -9.11 -3.86
C VAL A 318 -21.46 -10.29 -4.17
N PRO A 319 -22.24 -10.79 -3.19
CA PRO A 319 -23.20 -11.87 -3.42
C PRO A 319 -24.23 -11.54 -4.52
N LYS A 320 -24.64 -12.56 -5.29
CA LYS A 320 -25.68 -12.43 -6.33
C LYS A 320 -27.07 -12.23 -5.72
N GLU A 321 -27.33 -12.88 -4.60
CA GLU A 321 -28.60 -12.84 -3.88
C GLU A 321 -28.86 -11.44 -3.31
N LYS A 322 -30.03 -10.86 -3.62
CA LYS A 322 -30.37 -9.50 -3.17
C LYS A 322 -30.38 -9.36 -1.65
N GLU A 323 -30.80 -10.40 -0.94
CA GLU A 323 -30.90 -10.43 0.52
C GLU A 323 -29.52 -10.38 1.21
N LYS A 324 -28.50 -10.99 0.59
CA LYS A 324 -27.12 -11.04 1.10
C LYS A 324 -26.24 -9.87 0.65
N ARG A 325 -26.79 -8.82 0.03
CA ARG A 325 -25.98 -7.67 -0.44
C ARG A 325 -25.25 -6.90 0.66
N HIS A 326 -25.71 -7.01 1.90
CA HIS A 326 -25.02 -6.44 3.07
C HIS A 326 -23.77 -7.24 3.47
N MET A 327 -23.67 -8.50 3.01
CA MET A 327 -22.54 -9.38 3.24
C MET A 327 -21.49 -9.25 2.13
N VAL A 328 -20.31 -9.81 2.38
CA VAL A 328 -19.22 -9.91 1.40
C VAL A 328 -18.69 -11.33 1.37
N GLN A 329 -18.21 -11.77 0.21
CA GLN A 329 -17.58 -13.07 0.01
C GLN A 329 -16.09 -12.90 -0.29
N GLY A 330 -15.25 -13.77 0.25
CA GLY A 330 -13.80 -13.74 0.01
C GLY A 330 -13.01 -13.78 1.32
N PRO A 331 -11.87 -13.09 1.42
CA PRO A 331 -11.27 -12.13 0.47
C PRO A 331 -10.57 -12.75 -0.75
N LEU A 332 -10.48 -11.98 -1.84
CA LEU A 332 -9.79 -12.39 -3.08
C LEU A 332 -8.32 -11.94 -3.09
N MET A 333 -8.11 -10.65 -2.87
CA MET A 333 -6.78 -10.02 -2.83
C MET A 333 -6.81 -8.84 -1.87
N ALA A 334 -5.62 -8.34 -1.51
CA ALA A 334 -5.49 -7.15 -0.68
C ALA A 334 -4.55 -6.12 -1.31
N ALA A 335 -4.55 -4.91 -0.75
CA ALA A 335 -3.62 -3.86 -1.09
C ALA A 335 -2.87 -3.41 0.16
N TYR A 336 -1.55 -3.38 0.06
CA TYR A 336 -0.67 -2.77 1.04
C TYR A 336 -0.21 -1.42 0.50
N VAL A 337 -0.73 -0.33 1.07
CA VAL A 337 -0.28 1.03 0.75
C VAL A 337 0.58 1.54 1.89
N ARG A 338 1.89 1.71 1.65
CA ARG A 338 2.82 2.26 2.64
C ARG A 338 2.41 3.67 3.02
N LYS A 339 2.37 3.95 4.33
CA LYS A 339 2.16 5.31 4.85
C LYS A 339 3.47 6.08 4.91
N GLU A 340 4.50 5.41 5.43
CA GLU A 340 5.85 5.95 5.58
C GLU A 340 6.56 6.06 4.23
N LEU A 341 7.29 7.16 4.07
CA LEU A 341 8.13 7.45 2.91
C LEU A 341 9.57 7.16 3.30
N GLU A 342 9.94 5.88 3.26
CA GLU A 342 11.26 5.41 3.62
C GLU A 342 12.17 5.39 2.38
N ASP A 343 13.29 6.08 2.43
CA ASP A 343 14.29 6.02 1.37
C ASP A 343 15.22 4.81 1.59
N PHE A 344 15.13 3.82 0.70
CA PHE A 344 15.91 2.58 0.75
C PHE A 344 17.35 2.74 0.26
N ASP A 345 17.69 3.85 -0.40
CA ASP A 345 19.05 4.16 -0.83
C ASP A 345 19.81 5.01 0.19
N SER A 346 19.11 5.50 1.21
CA SER A 346 19.67 6.29 2.32
C SER A 346 20.18 5.44 3.49
N GLY A 347 21.27 5.89 4.14
CA GLY A 347 21.85 5.29 5.33
C GLY A 347 23.08 4.40 5.07
N SER A 348 23.57 3.75 6.12
CA SER A 348 24.62 2.73 6.04
C SER A 348 24.09 1.43 5.42
N ASP A 349 24.98 0.55 4.94
CA ASP A 349 24.57 -0.72 4.32
C ASP A 349 23.79 -1.64 5.28
N ASP A 350 24.14 -1.64 6.56
CA ASP A 350 23.41 -2.40 7.58
C ASP A 350 21.99 -1.84 7.79
N GLU A 351 21.84 -0.52 7.84
CA GLU A 351 20.52 0.12 7.93
C GLU A 351 19.67 -0.18 6.71
N LYS A 352 20.23 -0.06 5.49
CA LYS A 352 19.53 -0.40 4.24
C LYS A 352 19.00 -1.84 4.27
N ARG A 353 19.82 -2.77 4.75
CA ARG A 353 19.44 -4.18 4.88
C ARG A 353 18.32 -4.39 5.90
N ASP A 354 18.40 -3.72 7.05
CA ASP A 354 17.39 -3.85 8.10
C ASP A 354 16.04 -3.22 7.69
N LYS A 355 16.06 -2.08 7.00
CA LYS A 355 14.87 -1.48 6.36
C LYS A 355 14.24 -2.43 5.36
N LEU A 356 15.04 -3.02 4.47
CA LEU A 356 14.57 -3.98 3.46
C LEU A 356 13.92 -5.21 4.09
N ARG A 357 14.52 -5.76 5.15
CA ARG A 357 13.95 -6.87 5.92
C ARG A 357 12.60 -6.45 6.52
N LEU A 358 12.56 -5.40 7.31
CA LEU A 358 11.30 -4.96 7.93
C LEU A 358 10.18 -4.77 6.92
N ASP A 359 10.48 -4.11 5.79
CA ASP A 359 9.50 -3.89 4.73
C ASP A 359 8.98 -5.19 4.11
N GLN A 360 9.88 -6.13 3.79
CA GLN A 360 9.50 -7.44 3.28
C GLN A 360 8.67 -8.24 4.28
N LEU A 361 8.96 -8.11 5.57
CA LEU A 361 8.17 -8.76 6.61
C LEU A 361 6.74 -8.19 6.68
N LYS A 362 6.56 -6.88 6.49
CA LYS A 362 5.23 -6.25 6.38
C LYS A 362 4.45 -6.84 5.18
N GLU A 363 5.11 -7.03 4.03
CA GLU A 363 4.52 -7.66 2.84
C GLU A 363 4.10 -9.12 3.10
N VAL A 364 5.01 -9.93 3.66
CA VAL A 364 4.76 -11.33 4.04
C VAL A 364 3.62 -11.43 5.05
N GLY A 365 3.59 -10.56 6.05
CA GLY A 365 2.52 -10.53 7.05
C GLY A 365 1.14 -10.28 6.42
N SER A 366 1.05 -9.40 5.42
CA SER A 366 -0.21 -9.15 4.70
C SER A 366 -0.64 -10.35 3.86
N LEU A 367 0.29 -11.03 3.18
CA LEU A 367 0.00 -12.23 2.39
C LEU A 367 -0.45 -13.40 3.27
N LEU A 368 0.27 -13.68 4.37
CA LEU A 368 -0.08 -14.73 5.32
C LEU A 368 -1.42 -14.44 6.00
N HIS A 369 -1.68 -13.17 6.35
CA HIS A 369 -2.97 -12.78 6.91
C HIS A 369 -4.11 -13.04 5.91
N LEU A 370 -3.95 -12.63 4.66
CA LEU A 370 -4.92 -12.89 3.60
C LEU A 370 -5.17 -14.40 3.40
N ALA A 371 -4.11 -15.22 3.43
CA ALA A 371 -4.22 -16.66 3.33
C ALA A 371 -4.94 -17.29 4.54
N GLN A 372 -4.69 -16.79 5.76
CA GLN A 372 -5.41 -17.23 6.96
C GLN A 372 -6.90 -16.87 6.90
N GLU A 373 -7.26 -15.67 6.44
CA GLU A 373 -8.65 -15.25 6.24
C GLU A 373 -9.38 -16.20 5.28
N ARG A 374 -8.73 -16.58 4.17
CA ARG A 374 -9.28 -17.53 3.18
C ARG A 374 -9.41 -18.95 3.74
N ARG A 375 -8.47 -19.38 4.59
CA ARG A 375 -8.48 -20.69 5.25
C ARG A 375 -9.62 -20.84 6.29
N ARG A 376 -10.33 -19.77 6.63
CA ARG A 376 -11.54 -19.81 7.49
C ARG A 376 -12.75 -20.44 6.81
N GLN A 377 -12.72 -20.66 5.49
CA GLN A 377 -13.81 -21.29 4.75
C GLN A 377 -14.24 -22.61 5.40
N GLY A 378 -15.53 -22.71 5.74
CA GLY A 378 -16.11 -23.91 6.37
C GLY A 378 -15.61 -24.19 7.79
N ARG A 379 -14.88 -23.26 8.42
CA ARG A 379 -14.43 -23.36 9.80
C ARG A 379 -15.28 -22.44 10.69
N GLU A 380 -15.28 -22.73 11.99
CA GLU A 380 -15.89 -21.87 13.00
C GLU A 380 -14.80 -21.23 13.86
N GLU A 381 -15.03 -19.99 14.28
CA GLU A 381 -14.10 -19.32 15.16
C GLU A 381 -14.14 -19.96 16.55
N LYS A 382 -13.00 -20.45 17.01
CA LYS A 382 -12.81 -20.88 18.40
C LYS A 382 -12.63 -19.65 19.28
N ILE A 383 -13.74 -18.98 19.59
CA ILE A 383 -13.75 -17.89 20.56
C ILE A 383 -13.61 -18.50 21.96
N TRP A 384 -12.69 -17.97 22.77
CA TRP A 384 -12.67 -18.31 24.18
C TRP A 384 -14.01 -17.90 24.80
N ALA A 385 -14.84 -18.90 25.10
CA ALA A 385 -16.03 -18.73 25.89
C ALA A 385 -15.64 -18.81 27.36
N LYS A 386 -16.23 -17.96 28.19
CA LYS A 386 -16.11 -17.98 29.64
C LYS A 386 -16.52 -19.38 30.15
N PRO A 387 -15.60 -20.23 30.68
CA PRO A 387 -15.97 -21.54 31.21
C PRO A 387 -17.08 -21.44 32.26
N ILE A 388 -18.15 -22.21 32.08
CA ILE A 388 -19.21 -22.36 33.06
C ILE A 388 -18.61 -23.14 34.25
N PRO A 389 -18.69 -22.64 35.51
CA PRO A 389 -18.17 -23.37 36.66
C PRO A 389 -18.88 -24.73 36.76
N LYS A 390 -18.14 -25.83 36.62
CA LYS A 390 -18.73 -27.19 36.65
C LYS A 390 -19.11 -27.67 38.06
N SER A 391 -18.76 -26.94 39.13
CA SER A 391 -18.97 -27.41 40.51
C SER A 391 -19.01 -26.30 41.58
N GLY A 392 -19.29 -25.05 41.20
CA GLY A 392 -19.22 -23.92 42.15
C GLY A 392 -17.80 -23.55 42.59
N LYS A 393 -16.78 -24.28 42.13
CA LYS A 393 -15.36 -23.93 42.25
C LYS A 393 -14.88 -23.34 40.92
N TYR A 394 -14.17 -22.22 41.01
CA TYR A 394 -13.57 -21.55 39.86
C TYR A 394 -12.33 -22.34 39.43
N TRP A 395 -12.01 -22.36 38.14
CA TRP A 395 -10.81 -23.01 37.61
C TRP A 395 -9.50 -22.46 38.22
N PHE A 396 -9.53 -21.24 38.77
CA PHE A 396 -8.43 -20.67 39.54
C PHE A 396 -8.31 -21.20 40.96
N SER A 397 -9.36 -21.79 41.56
CA SER A 397 -9.27 -22.31 42.92
C SER A 397 -8.38 -23.56 43.00
N GLU A 398 -8.17 -24.25 41.88
CA GLU A 398 -7.17 -25.33 41.75
C GLU A 398 -5.75 -24.78 41.59
N MET A 399 -5.56 -23.57 41.05
CA MET A 399 -4.23 -22.93 40.97
C MET A 399 -3.88 -22.15 42.25
N ALA A 400 -4.88 -21.64 42.96
CA ALA A 400 -4.71 -20.90 44.21
C ALA A 400 -4.48 -21.83 45.43
N SER A 401 -4.76 -23.14 45.33
CA SER A 401 -4.41 -24.07 46.41
C SER A 401 -2.90 -24.31 46.51
N ASP A 402 -2.16 -24.05 45.44
CA ASP A 402 -0.70 -24.30 45.36
C ASP A 402 0.13 -23.02 45.53
N ALA A 403 -0.52 -21.85 45.43
CA ALA A 403 0.10 -20.57 45.74
C ALA A 403 -0.31 -20.19 47.18
N ALA A 404 0.53 -20.52 48.15
CA ALA A 404 0.41 -19.99 49.51
C ALA A 404 0.26 -18.45 49.42
N GLU A 405 -0.91 -17.94 49.79
CA GLU A 405 -1.10 -16.50 49.92
C GLU A 405 -0.11 -15.99 50.97
N PRO A 406 0.71 -14.96 50.68
CA PRO A 406 1.42 -14.28 51.75
C PRO A 406 0.37 -13.66 52.67
N GLU A 407 0.41 -14.00 53.96
CA GLU A 407 -0.40 -13.36 55.01
C GLU A 407 -0.25 -11.85 54.87
N THR A 408 -1.28 -11.19 54.33
CA THR A 408 -1.36 -9.74 54.41
C THR A 408 -1.69 -9.39 55.87
N PRO A 409 -0.94 -8.48 56.52
CA PRO A 409 -1.30 -8.01 57.85
C PRO A 409 -2.73 -7.49 57.83
N ASP A 410 -3.52 -7.81 58.86
CA ASP A 410 -4.90 -7.38 59.00
C ASP A 410 -5.00 -5.85 58.78
N MET A 411 -5.64 -5.46 57.68
CA MET A 411 -5.73 -4.08 57.19
C MET A 411 -6.64 -3.18 58.06
N ASP A 412 -7.23 -3.74 59.12
CA ASP A 412 -8.04 -3.02 60.09
C ASP A 412 -7.15 -2.15 61.00
N ASP A 413 -5.96 -2.64 61.39
CA ASP A 413 -5.01 -1.89 62.23
C ASP A 413 -4.45 -0.64 61.51
N ALA A 414 -4.26 -0.72 60.20
CA ALA A 414 -3.73 0.39 59.40
C ALA A 414 -4.75 1.52 59.21
N ASN A 415 -6.05 1.20 59.13
CA ASN A 415 -7.11 2.20 59.04
C ASN A 415 -7.37 2.86 60.40
N ASP A 416 -7.25 2.12 61.50
CA ASP A 416 -7.38 2.64 62.86
C ASP A 416 -6.25 3.61 63.21
N LEU A 417 -5.01 3.31 62.80
CA LEU A 417 -3.87 4.22 62.95
C LEU A 417 -4.01 5.52 62.14
N ILE A 418 -4.57 5.46 60.94
CA ILE A 418 -4.83 6.63 60.08
C ILE A 418 -5.99 7.48 60.64
N ALA A 419 -7.04 6.84 61.15
CA ALA A 419 -8.17 7.51 61.81
C ALA A 419 -7.75 8.19 63.12
N ALA A 420 -6.82 7.59 63.87
CA ALA A 420 -6.25 8.18 65.07
C ALA A 420 -5.34 9.39 64.77
N ALA A 421 -4.64 9.40 63.61
CA ALA A 421 -3.71 10.47 63.25
C ALA A 421 -4.37 11.69 62.57
N LEU A 422 -5.42 11.49 61.76
CA LEU A 422 -6.00 12.53 60.91
C LEU A 422 -7.45 12.92 61.28
N GLY A 423 -8.08 12.20 62.21
CA GLY A 423 -9.49 12.39 62.56
C GLY A 423 -10.45 11.68 61.59
N LYS A 424 -11.61 11.26 62.11
CA LYS A 424 -12.57 10.38 61.41
C LYS A 424 -13.07 10.93 60.07
N GLU A 425 -13.25 12.24 59.95
CA GLU A 425 -13.74 12.87 58.71
C GLU A 425 -12.69 12.91 57.59
N ALA A 426 -11.42 13.19 57.91
CA ALA A 426 -10.33 13.18 56.92
C ALA A 426 -9.96 11.74 56.50
N ALA A 427 -10.01 10.78 57.42
CA ALA A 427 -9.82 9.36 57.11
C ALA A 427 -10.91 8.81 56.17
N ALA A 428 -12.17 9.25 56.34
CA ALA A 428 -13.27 8.89 55.44
C ALA A 428 -13.09 9.46 54.01
N GLN A 429 -12.52 10.66 53.88
CA GLN A 429 -12.18 11.25 52.58
C GLN A 429 -11.01 10.51 51.88
N PHE A 430 -9.99 10.08 52.64
CA PHE A 430 -8.91 9.24 52.12
C PHE A 430 -9.35 7.82 51.73
N ALA A 431 -10.32 7.24 52.46
CA ALA A 431 -10.91 5.94 52.14
C ALA A 431 -11.76 6.00 50.86
N ASN A 432 -12.47 7.11 50.62
CA ASN A 432 -13.26 7.32 49.39
C ASN A 432 -12.41 7.39 48.11
N GLY A 433 -11.11 7.65 48.20
CA GLY A 433 -10.18 7.69 47.06
C GLY A 433 -9.53 6.34 46.70
N LYS A 434 -9.55 5.34 47.60
CA LYS A 434 -8.94 4.04 47.35
C LYS A 434 -9.95 3.13 46.65
N LYS A 435 -9.76 2.93 45.34
CA LYS A 435 -10.49 1.91 44.58
C LYS A 435 -10.34 0.56 45.31
N LYS A 436 -11.43 0.06 45.90
CA LYS A 436 -11.50 -1.28 46.51
C LYS A 436 -10.92 -2.27 45.49
N LYS A 437 -9.85 -2.99 45.84
CA LYS A 437 -9.31 -4.05 44.97
C LYS A 437 -10.46 -5.01 44.73
N ARG A 438 -10.89 -5.12 43.47
CA ARG A 438 -12.01 -6.00 43.09
C ARG A 438 -11.67 -7.42 43.54
N SER A 439 -12.62 -8.09 44.19
CA SER A 439 -12.45 -9.50 44.51
C SER A 439 -12.20 -10.27 43.21
N GLN A 440 -11.39 -11.34 43.25
CA GLN A 440 -11.12 -12.17 42.07
C GLN A 440 -12.42 -12.67 41.41
N TYR A 441 -13.47 -12.88 42.21
CA TYR A 441 -14.81 -13.20 41.72
C TYR A 441 -15.47 -12.05 40.93
N GLU A 442 -15.32 -10.81 41.37
CA GLU A 442 -15.83 -9.63 40.66
C GLU A 442 -15.06 -9.40 39.35
N ILE A 443 -13.75 -9.64 39.37
CA ILE A 443 -12.90 -9.62 38.17
C ILE A 443 -13.41 -10.67 37.18
N TRP A 444 -13.60 -11.92 37.62
CA TRP A 444 -14.17 -12.99 36.81
C TRP A 444 -15.55 -12.63 36.25
N LYS A 445 -16.47 -12.13 37.08
CA LYS A 445 -17.80 -11.72 36.65
C LYS A 445 -17.73 -10.63 35.57
N SER A 446 -16.79 -9.70 35.71
CA SER A 446 -16.54 -8.63 34.74
C SER A 446 -15.79 -9.05 33.47
N MET A 447 -15.21 -10.25 33.43
CA MET A 447 -14.62 -10.78 32.19
C MET A 447 -15.73 -11.10 31.19
N GLU A 448 -15.71 -10.37 30.08
CA GLU A 448 -16.48 -10.67 28.88
C GLU A 448 -15.73 -11.71 28.05
N PRO A 449 -16.45 -12.60 27.32
CA PRO A 449 -15.83 -13.41 26.27
C PRO A 449 -15.06 -12.51 25.29
N MET A 450 -13.98 -13.04 24.72
CA MET A 450 -13.28 -12.29 23.69
C MET A 450 -14.23 -11.96 22.53
N ARG A 451 -14.13 -10.73 22.02
CA ARG A 451 -14.83 -10.37 20.79
C ARG A 451 -14.31 -11.22 19.64
N SER A 452 -15.22 -11.61 18.75
CA SER A 452 -14.88 -12.29 17.50
C SER A 452 -13.89 -11.45 16.70
N PHE A 453 -12.84 -12.09 16.20
CA PHE A 453 -11.90 -11.50 15.24
C PHE A 453 -12.36 -11.74 13.80
N TRP A 454 -13.47 -12.46 13.63
CA TRP A 454 -14.07 -12.74 12.35
C TRP A 454 -15.19 -11.74 12.13
N ASP A 455 -15.17 -11.10 10.97
CA ASP A 455 -16.27 -10.25 10.54
C ASP A 455 -17.59 -11.05 10.40
N PRO A 456 -18.64 -10.73 11.18
CA PRO A 456 -19.91 -11.46 11.13
C PRO A 456 -20.67 -11.26 9.82
N ASN A 457 -20.35 -10.21 9.05
CA ASN A 457 -20.96 -9.93 7.76
C ASN A 457 -20.08 -10.43 6.60
N SER A 458 -19.06 -11.25 6.87
CA SER A 458 -18.19 -11.87 5.86
C SER A 458 -18.45 -13.36 5.77
N GLU A 459 -18.69 -13.82 4.54
CA GLU A 459 -18.65 -15.23 4.21
C GLU A 459 -17.24 -15.57 3.73
N TYR A 460 -16.44 -16.17 4.62
CA TYR A 460 -15.05 -16.53 4.32
C TYR A 460 -15.00 -17.64 3.27
N GLN A 461 -14.34 -17.35 2.15
CA GLN A 461 -14.18 -18.28 1.04
C GLN A 461 -12.82 -18.09 0.38
N ALA A 462 -12.12 -19.17 0.08
CA ALA A 462 -10.90 -19.19 -0.71
C ALA A 462 -11.23 -19.11 -2.21
N ILE A 463 -11.86 -18.01 -2.64
CA ILE A 463 -12.28 -17.78 -4.03
C ILE A 463 -11.05 -17.85 -4.96
N GLY A 464 -11.16 -18.61 -6.05
CA GLY A 464 -10.08 -18.79 -7.04
C GLY A 464 -9.04 -19.84 -6.67
N LYS A 465 -9.15 -20.47 -5.49
CA LYS A 465 -8.36 -21.65 -5.14
C LYS A 465 -8.81 -22.84 -5.99
N GLU A 466 -7.86 -23.66 -6.44
CA GLU A 466 -8.14 -24.89 -7.19
C GLU A 466 -8.89 -25.91 -6.30
N GLU A 467 -9.95 -26.51 -6.84
CA GLU A 467 -10.76 -27.47 -6.11
C GLU A 467 -9.95 -28.73 -5.77
N GLY A 468 -10.05 -29.20 -4.53
CA GLY A 468 -9.30 -30.36 -4.05
C GLY A 468 -7.80 -30.13 -3.79
N SER A 469 -7.25 -28.97 -4.17
CA SER A 469 -5.84 -28.64 -3.89
C SER A 469 -5.66 -28.21 -2.43
N GLU A 470 -4.60 -28.66 -1.78
CA GLU A 470 -4.19 -28.15 -0.45
C GLU A 470 -3.42 -26.83 -0.53
N TRP A 471 -2.99 -26.45 -1.73
CA TRP A 471 -2.26 -25.22 -2.01
C TRP A 471 -3.22 -24.06 -2.29
N ASP A 472 -2.96 -22.90 -1.69
CA ASP A 472 -3.62 -21.64 -2.01
C ASP A 472 -2.62 -20.66 -2.63
N THR A 473 -3.12 -19.78 -3.50
CA THR A 473 -2.34 -18.72 -4.14
C THR A 473 -3.02 -17.39 -3.84
N VAL A 474 -2.33 -16.52 -3.12
CA VAL A 474 -2.85 -15.23 -2.68
C VAL A 474 -2.05 -14.08 -3.28
N TYR A 475 -2.74 -12.97 -3.52
CA TYR A 475 -2.16 -11.79 -4.17
C TYR A 475 -2.31 -10.54 -3.31
N VAL A 476 -1.25 -9.75 -3.26
CA VAL A 476 -1.25 -8.42 -2.62
C VAL A 476 -0.67 -7.40 -3.60
N LEU A 477 -1.38 -6.29 -3.81
CA LEU A 477 -0.82 -5.12 -4.47
C LEU A 477 -0.05 -4.29 -3.45
N SER A 478 1.26 -4.25 -3.57
CA SER A 478 2.18 -3.45 -2.77
C SER A 478 2.35 -2.07 -3.40
N SER A 479 2.26 -0.99 -2.63
CA SER A 479 2.40 0.38 -3.12
C SER A 479 3.35 1.20 -2.26
N MET A 480 4.16 2.02 -2.93
CA MET A 480 5.13 2.93 -2.34
C MET A 480 5.28 4.15 -3.24
N TYR A 481 5.36 5.37 -2.68
CA TYR A 481 5.37 6.62 -3.47
C TYR A 481 4.17 6.68 -4.43
N TYR A 482 4.44 6.70 -5.75
CA TYR A 482 3.51 6.55 -6.86
C TYR A 482 3.70 5.23 -7.63
N HIS A 483 4.52 4.33 -7.07
CA HIS A 483 4.85 3.02 -7.63
C HIS A 483 3.98 1.91 -7.05
N VAL A 484 3.78 0.85 -7.85
CA VAL A 484 3.11 -0.38 -7.43
C VAL A 484 3.90 -1.62 -7.81
N SER A 485 3.78 -2.68 -7.02
CA SER A 485 4.32 -4.01 -7.29
C SER A 485 3.29 -5.06 -6.90
N ILE A 486 3.16 -6.12 -7.69
CA ILE A 486 2.21 -7.19 -7.45
C ILE A 486 2.96 -8.37 -6.83
N LEU A 487 2.47 -8.84 -5.69
CA LEU A 487 3.02 -9.97 -4.96
C LEU A 487 2.11 -11.18 -5.10
N LYS A 488 2.72 -12.36 -5.22
CA LYS A 488 2.06 -13.65 -5.26
C LYS A 488 2.70 -14.56 -4.24
N LEU A 489 1.91 -15.11 -3.32
CA LEU A 489 2.36 -16.14 -2.39
C LEU A 489 1.61 -17.43 -2.68
N ARG A 490 2.36 -18.50 -2.98
CA ARG A 490 1.85 -19.87 -2.99
C ARG A 490 2.15 -20.50 -1.64
N VAL A 491 1.12 -21.00 -0.96
CA VAL A 491 1.22 -21.50 0.41
C VAL A 491 0.34 -22.73 0.64
N HIS A 492 0.85 -23.70 1.41
CA HIS A 492 0.13 -24.94 1.71
C HIS A 492 -0.75 -24.79 2.97
N GLY A 493 -1.90 -25.46 3.00
CA GLY A 493 -2.82 -25.43 4.15
C GLY A 493 -2.17 -25.85 5.48
N ALA A 494 -1.38 -26.92 5.48
CA ALA A 494 -0.65 -27.38 6.66
C ALA A 494 0.36 -26.35 7.19
N TYR A 495 1.03 -25.61 6.30
CA TYR A 495 1.93 -24.54 6.72
C TYR A 495 1.16 -23.38 7.35
N LEU A 496 0.00 -22.99 6.82
CA LEU A 496 -0.83 -21.95 7.45
C LEU A 496 -1.33 -22.37 8.83
N ASP A 497 -1.73 -23.65 8.98
CA ASP A 497 -2.18 -24.20 10.25
C ASP A 497 -1.02 -24.25 11.28
N PHE A 498 0.20 -24.60 10.83
CA PHE A 498 1.43 -24.49 11.63
C PHE A 498 1.74 -23.04 12.01
N VAL A 499 1.75 -22.11 11.06
CA VAL A 499 2.02 -20.70 11.36
C VAL A 499 0.98 -20.16 12.32
N ALA A 500 -0.30 -20.49 12.19
CA ALA A 500 -1.35 -19.97 13.08
C ALA A 500 -1.25 -20.52 14.52
N THR A 501 -1.07 -21.84 14.66
CA THR A 501 -1.17 -22.54 15.96
C THR A 501 0.19 -22.80 16.61
N GLY A 502 1.24 -22.90 15.81
CA GLY A 502 2.55 -23.40 16.17
C GLY A 502 2.63 -24.93 16.15
N ASN A 503 1.51 -25.65 15.98
CA ASN A 503 1.50 -27.10 16.07
C ASN A 503 1.95 -27.73 14.75
N PHE A 504 2.87 -28.69 14.84
CA PHE A 504 3.30 -29.47 13.69
C PHE A 504 2.14 -30.37 13.21
N PRO A 505 2.00 -30.61 11.89
CA PRO A 505 0.93 -31.47 11.38
C PRO A 505 1.05 -32.90 11.92
N GLU A 506 -0.07 -33.48 12.39
CA GLU A 506 -0.12 -34.85 12.90
C GLU A 506 0.28 -35.89 11.84
N LYS A 507 -0.13 -35.65 10.58
CA LYS A 507 0.31 -36.39 9.41
C LYS A 507 1.02 -35.43 8.48
N ILE A 508 2.30 -35.69 8.24
CA ILE A 508 3.12 -34.87 7.35
C ILE A 508 2.58 -35.02 5.92
N PRO A 509 2.37 -33.90 5.20
CA PRO A 509 2.00 -33.94 3.78
C PRO A 509 3.04 -34.71 2.95
N GLU A 510 2.57 -35.45 1.95
CA GLU A 510 3.47 -36.19 1.04
C GLU A 510 4.36 -35.24 0.21
N ASP A 511 3.81 -34.07 -0.13
CA ASP A 511 4.53 -33.01 -0.82
C ASP A 511 5.53 -32.35 0.14
N LYS A 512 6.82 -32.59 -0.05
CA LYS A 512 7.91 -32.02 0.75
C LYS A 512 7.92 -30.49 0.72
N ASP A 513 7.40 -29.88 -0.34
CA ASP A 513 7.36 -28.42 -0.47
C ASP A 513 6.31 -27.78 0.44
N TRP A 514 5.47 -28.55 1.15
CA TRP A 514 4.41 -28.02 2.01
C TRP A 514 4.90 -26.94 3.00
N CYS A 515 6.13 -27.06 3.51
CA CYS A 515 6.72 -26.14 4.47
C CYS A 515 7.48 -24.97 3.83
N HIS A 516 7.39 -24.82 2.51
CA HIS A 516 8.16 -23.86 1.72
C HIS A 516 7.25 -22.93 0.90
N PRO A 517 6.61 -21.94 1.53
CA PRO A 517 5.83 -20.95 0.77
C PRO A 517 6.73 -20.22 -0.23
N VAL A 518 6.23 -19.99 -1.44
CA VAL A 518 6.99 -19.32 -2.50
C VAL A 518 6.40 -17.93 -2.73
N LEU A 519 7.19 -16.89 -2.48
CA LEU A 519 6.86 -15.50 -2.78
C LEU A 519 7.48 -15.08 -4.11
N GLN A 520 6.64 -14.69 -5.06
CA GLN A 520 7.02 -14.07 -6.33
C GLN A 520 6.56 -12.62 -6.34
N ARG A 521 7.29 -11.76 -7.08
CA ARG A 521 6.94 -10.34 -7.23
C ARG A 521 7.20 -9.84 -8.64
N SER A 522 6.43 -8.85 -9.06
CA SER A 522 6.72 -8.06 -10.26
C SER A 522 7.88 -7.09 -10.03
N LYS A 523 8.30 -6.41 -11.11
CA LYS A 523 8.98 -5.11 -10.98
C LYS A 523 8.07 -4.07 -10.30
N TRP A 524 8.67 -2.97 -9.86
CA TRP A 524 7.93 -1.77 -9.53
C TRP A 524 7.46 -1.08 -10.82
N PHE A 525 6.20 -0.69 -10.88
CA PHE A 525 5.59 0.04 -11.99
C PHE A 525 5.35 1.47 -11.57
N ASP A 526 5.77 2.43 -12.38
CA ASP A 526 5.43 3.84 -12.22
C ASP A 526 4.02 4.10 -12.78
N LEU A 527 3.12 4.63 -11.94
CA LEU A 527 1.75 4.97 -12.36
C LEU A 527 1.64 6.26 -13.18
N PHE A 528 2.63 7.15 -13.14
CA PHE A 528 2.70 8.30 -14.05
C PHE A 528 3.09 7.86 -15.46
N ASN A 529 3.93 6.84 -15.57
CA ASN A 529 4.32 6.26 -16.85
C ASN A 529 3.18 5.45 -17.49
N VAL A 530 2.83 5.79 -18.74
CA VAL A 530 1.72 5.15 -19.47
C VAL A 530 1.94 3.66 -19.70
N LYS A 531 3.17 3.25 -20.04
CA LYS A 531 3.47 1.84 -20.37
C LYS A 531 3.41 0.98 -19.10
N ASP A 532 4.02 1.45 -18.03
CA ASP A 532 4.07 0.73 -16.75
C ASP A 532 2.69 0.57 -16.12
N ARG A 533 1.86 1.63 -16.09
CA ARG A 533 0.49 1.49 -15.54
C ARG A 533 -0.39 0.55 -16.36
N ILE A 534 -0.21 0.49 -17.69
CA ILE A 534 -0.92 -0.47 -18.55
C ILE A 534 -0.48 -1.90 -18.23
N GLU A 535 0.83 -2.13 -18.10
CA GLU A 535 1.38 -3.45 -17.76
C GLU A 535 0.88 -3.93 -16.39
N ALA A 536 0.93 -3.05 -15.37
CA ALA A 536 0.37 -3.32 -14.05
C ALA A 536 -1.12 -3.63 -14.09
N PHE A 537 -1.90 -2.86 -14.86
CA PHE A 537 -3.34 -3.05 -14.99
C PHE A 537 -3.70 -4.37 -15.69
N ARG A 538 -2.96 -4.73 -16.75
CA ARG A 538 -3.11 -6.03 -17.43
C ARG A 538 -2.88 -7.19 -16.47
N CYS A 539 -1.82 -7.12 -15.65
CA CYS A 539 -1.55 -8.13 -14.65
C CYS A 539 -2.67 -8.23 -13.61
N LEU A 540 -3.14 -7.10 -13.07
CA LEU A 540 -4.25 -7.07 -12.12
C LEU A 540 -5.54 -7.65 -12.73
N TRP A 541 -5.83 -7.31 -13.98
CA TRP A 541 -6.97 -7.85 -14.69
C TRP A 541 -6.87 -9.37 -14.87
N GLY A 542 -5.69 -9.87 -15.28
CA GLY A 542 -5.41 -11.29 -15.39
C GLY A 542 -5.57 -12.03 -14.06
N ILE A 543 -5.13 -11.43 -12.94
CA ILE A 543 -5.36 -11.97 -11.60
C ILE A 543 -6.86 -12.04 -11.28
N MET A 544 -7.63 -11.01 -11.61
CA MET A 544 -9.08 -11.02 -11.40
C MET A 544 -9.76 -12.09 -12.25
N CYS A 545 -9.39 -12.24 -13.53
CA CYS A 545 -9.86 -13.33 -14.39
C CYS A 545 -9.53 -14.69 -13.77
N TYR A 546 -8.27 -14.92 -13.36
CA TYR A 546 -7.86 -16.16 -12.72
C TYR A 546 -8.68 -16.43 -11.45
N LEU A 547 -8.77 -15.47 -10.52
CA LEU A 547 -9.43 -15.68 -9.22
C LEU A 547 -10.96 -15.85 -9.33
N THR A 548 -11.59 -15.38 -10.41
CA THR A 548 -13.06 -15.40 -10.58
C THR A 548 -13.56 -16.31 -11.70
N ARG A 549 -12.69 -17.18 -12.22
CA ARG A 549 -13.00 -18.21 -13.21
C ARG A 549 -14.16 -19.11 -12.82
#